data_AF-A0A7V9HAT1-F1
#
_entry.id   AF-A0A7V9HAT1-F1
#
_cell.length_a   1.000
_cell.length_b   1.000
_cell.length_c   1.000
_cell.angle_alpha   90.00
_cell.angle_beta   90.00
_cell.angle_gamma   90.00
#
_symmetry.space_group_name_H-M   'P 1'
#
loop_
_entity.id
_entity.type
_entity.pdbx_description
1 polymer ?
#
loop_
_entity_poly.entity_id
_entity_poly.type
_entity_poly.pdbx_seq_one_letter_code
_entity_poly.pdbx_strand_id
1 'polypeptide(L)'
;MPGPIFPERPVLVAPASFKGIFRATQVAGAIGRGLERAGLLPPDLCPVADGGEGTTDVLLPVLGGEIVAAPSHDRLGREVIRSFALLEDGTTALVEASSAVTSSYGTGQLISAAADAGAAVILLAPDESDSGAGALRAIAERGGLGDVKLVVLCHQDVRGDLWAAEGAALESGSSWILDALAFDERMRAARAVVTGELSLGFETLEGRVVGEIGQRTRQAGVPLHAVVGRAKLDLFGRRMIDLQRVFEATTLEEVEAASEQLGAELADGRA
;
A
#
# COMPACT_ATOMS: atom_id res chain seq x y z
N MET A 1 -3.89 38.60 19.92
CA MET A 1 -3.44 38.43 18.53
C MET A 1 -4.05 37.15 18.03
N PRO A 2 -4.85 37.13 16.95
CA PRO A 2 -5.08 35.86 16.28
C PRO A 2 -3.71 35.33 15.85
N GLY A 3 -3.44 34.05 16.13
CA GLY A 3 -2.20 33.39 15.73
C GLY A 3 -2.00 33.44 14.22
N PRO A 4 -0.83 33.04 13.71
CA PRO A 4 -0.61 32.96 12.26
C PRO A 4 -1.75 32.15 11.61
N ILE A 5 -2.46 32.81 10.69
CA ILE A 5 -3.49 32.20 9.87
C ILE A 5 -2.76 31.35 8.84
N PHE A 6 -2.50 30.08 9.18
CA PHE A 6 -2.12 29.11 8.16
C PHE A 6 -3.32 28.95 7.23
N PRO A 7 -3.12 28.94 5.90
CA PRO A 7 -4.22 28.58 5.00
C PRO A 7 -4.76 27.22 5.44
N GLU A 8 -6.07 27.10 5.62
CA GLU A 8 -6.70 25.83 5.99
C GLU A 8 -6.41 24.81 4.89
N ARG A 9 -5.47 23.91 5.17
CA ARG A 9 -5.09 22.80 4.29
C ARG A 9 -5.60 21.51 4.91
N PRO A 10 -6.10 20.56 4.10
CA PRO A 10 -6.52 19.27 4.62
C PRO A 10 -5.33 18.49 5.19
N VAL A 11 -5.64 17.48 5.99
CA VAL A 11 -4.69 16.46 6.41
C VAL A 11 -4.70 15.35 5.36
N LEU A 12 -3.52 14.88 4.95
CA LEU A 12 -3.40 13.69 4.12
C LEU A 12 -3.41 12.45 5.02
N VAL A 13 -4.31 11.51 4.75
CA VAL A 13 -4.46 10.27 5.52
C VAL A 13 -3.95 9.12 4.68
N ALA A 14 -2.73 8.66 4.97
CA ALA A 14 -2.03 7.63 4.22
C ALA A 14 -1.64 6.40 5.08
N PRO A 15 -2.61 5.65 5.63
CA PRO A 15 -2.32 4.43 6.37
C PRO A 15 -2.16 3.23 5.43
N ALA A 16 -1.33 2.27 5.86
CA ALA A 16 -1.32 0.92 5.35
C ALA A 16 -2.44 0.08 6.02
N SER A 17 -2.58 -1.17 5.59
CA SER A 17 -3.51 -2.11 6.24
C SER A 17 -3.07 -2.46 7.65
N PHE A 18 -4.05 -2.76 8.52
CA PHE A 18 -3.76 -3.47 9.76
C PHE A 18 -3.77 -4.96 9.40
N LYS A 19 -2.63 -5.47 8.92
CA LYS A 19 -2.48 -6.77 8.25
C LYS A 19 -3.27 -7.89 8.97
N GLY A 20 -4.17 -8.55 8.25
CA GLY A 20 -5.03 -9.61 8.75
C GLY A 20 -6.25 -9.17 9.58
N ILE A 21 -6.45 -7.87 9.80
CA ILE A 21 -7.53 -7.31 10.64
C ILE A 21 -8.38 -6.31 9.85
N PHE A 22 -7.78 -5.23 9.36
CA PHE A 22 -8.49 -4.17 8.63
C PHE A 22 -7.77 -3.79 7.34
N ARG A 23 -8.52 -3.56 6.27
CA ARG A 23 -8.01 -3.04 5.00
C ARG A 23 -7.56 -1.58 5.17
N ALA A 24 -6.58 -1.15 4.37
CA ALA A 24 -6.08 0.24 4.39
C ALA A 24 -7.21 1.27 4.21
N THR A 25 -8.19 0.97 3.35
CA THR A 25 -9.38 1.81 3.12
C THR A 25 -10.25 1.98 4.36
N GLN A 26 -10.39 0.94 5.19
CA GLN A 26 -11.16 0.99 6.44
C GLN A 26 -10.43 1.83 7.49
N VAL A 27 -9.11 1.66 7.60
CA VAL A 27 -8.26 2.45 8.51
C VAL A 27 -8.28 3.92 8.09
N ALA A 28 -8.10 4.22 6.80
CA ALA A 28 -8.15 5.58 6.26
C ALA A 28 -9.49 6.24 6.54
N GLY A 29 -10.61 5.53 6.34
CA GLY A 29 -11.94 6.04 6.65
C GLY A 29 -12.15 6.32 8.14
N ALA A 30 -11.63 5.47 9.03
CA ALA A 30 -11.72 5.68 10.48
C ALA A 30 -10.90 6.89 10.95
N ILE A 31 -9.67 7.04 10.46
CA ILE A 31 -8.84 8.22 10.71
C ILE A 31 -9.56 9.47 10.19
N GLY A 32 -10.09 9.41 8.97
CA GLY A 32 -10.78 10.52 8.33
C GLY A 32 -11.95 11.04 9.15
N ARG A 33 -12.85 10.14 9.59
CA ARG A 33 -13.99 10.50 10.44
C ARG A 33 -13.56 11.13 11.77
N GLY A 34 -12.49 10.64 12.39
CA GLY A 34 -11.97 11.21 13.63
C GLY A 34 -11.50 12.65 13.42
N LEU A 35 -10.73 12.90 12.36
CA LEU A 35 -10.25 14.25 12.02
C LEU A 35 -11.41 15.22 11.72
N GLU A 36 -12.44 14.77 11.01
CA GLU A 36 -13.66 15.57 10.75
C GLU A 36 -14.44 15.89 12.03
N ARG A 37 -14.58 14.93 12.95
CA ARG A 37 -15.23 15.15 14.26
C ARG A 37 -14.53 16.21 15.10
N ALA A 38 -13.21 16.33 14.96
CA ALA A 38 -12.42 17.38 15.59
C ALA A 38 -12.62 18.77 14.93
N GLY A 39 -13.45 18.88 13.90
CA GLY A 39 -13.75 20.14 13.21
C GLY A 39 -12.73 20.54 12.14
N LEU A 40 -11.88 19.61 11.69
CA LEU A 40 -10.97 19.87 10.59
C LEU A 40 -11.68 19.79 9.23
N LEU A 41 -11.05 20.36 8.20
CA LEU A 41 -11.46 20.13 6.81
C LEU A 41 -11.53 18.63 6.51
N PRO A 42 -12.46 18.19 5.63
CA PRO A 42 -12.48 16.83 5.11
C PRO A 42 -11.07 16.42 4.65
N PRO A 43 -10.53 15.31 5.20
CA PRO A 43 -9.16 14.91 4.90
C PRO A 43 -9.06 14.31 3.51
N ASP A 44 -7.86 14.39 2.95
CA ASP A 44 -7.52 13.72 1.72
C ASP A 44 -7.16 12.25 2.02
N LEU A 45 -8.00 11.30 1.61
CA LEU A 45 -7.80 9.88 1.89
C LEU A 45 -6.91 9.21 0.83
N CYS A 46 -5.76 8.70 1.26
CA CYS A 46 -4.74 8.07 0.44
C CYS A 46 -4.33 6.71 1.03
N PRO A 47 -5.23 5.72 1.15
CA PRO A 47 -4.83 4.40 1.64
C PRO A 47 -3.68 3.85 0.78
N VAL A 48 -2.67 3.27 1.43
CA VAL A 48 -1.44 2.79 0.76
C VAL A 48 -1.22 1.29 0.96
N ALA A 49 -0.31 0.72 0.17
CA ALA A 49 0.15 -0.66 0.28
C ALA A 49 1.66 -0.76 -0.03
N ASP A 50 2.26 -1.90 0.32
CA ASP A 50 3.71 -2.17 0.17
C ASP A 50 4.07 -2.90 -1.13
N GLY A 51 3.08 -3.23 -1.99
CA GLY A 51 3.26 -4.09 -3.17
C GLY A 51 2.84 -5.54 -2.94
N GLY A 52 2.23 -5.88 -1.79
CA GLY A 52 1.66 -7.19 -1.49
C GLY A 52 0.13 -7.19 -1.48
N GLU A 53 -0.46 -7.96 -0.57
CA GLU A 53 -1.92 -8.04 -0.36
C GLU A 53 -2.55 -6.64 -0.14
N GLY A 54 -3.64 -6.37 -0.86
CA GLY A 54 -4.37 -5.10 -0.82
C GLY A 54 -3.82 -4.02 -1.76
N THR A 55 -2.80 -4.32 -2.57
CA THR A 55 -2.30 -3.40 -3.61
C THR A 55 -3.38 -3.08 -4.66
N THR A 56 -4.18 -4.08 -5.04
CA THR A 56 -5.31 -3.88 -5.97
C THR A 56 -6.38 -2.97 -5.38
N ASP A 57 -6.67 -3.13 -4.08
CA ASP A 57 -7.67 -2.32 -3.38
C ASP A 57 -7.30 -0.83 -3.32
N VAL A 58 -6.00 -0.50 -3.30
CA VAL A 58 -5.53 0.89 -3.23
C VAL A 58 -5.25 1.52 -4.59
N LEU A 59 -4.76 0.76 -5.57
CA LEU A 59 -4.40 1.29 -6.88
C LEU A 59 -5.58 1.38 -7.84
N LEU A 60 -6.44 0.36 -7.89
CA LEU A 60 -7.52 0.30 -8.88
C LEU A 60 -8.48 1.50 -8.82
N PRO A 61 -8.89 2.01 -7.63
CA PRO A 61 -9.74 3.20 -7.57
C PRO A 61 -9.09 4.47 -8.13
N VAL A 62 -7.75 4.54 -8.18
CA VAL A 62 -6.99 5.71 -8.64
C VAL A 62 -6.61 5.59 -10.11
N LEU A 63 -6.17 4.40 -10.53
CA LEU A 63 -5.71 4.13 -11.89
C LEU A 63 -6.84 3.79 -12.87
N GLY A 64 -8.03 3.46 -12.36
CA GLY A 64 -9.14 2.99 -13.17
C GLY A 64 -8.90 1.59 -13.75
N GLY A 65 -9.94 1.02 -14.35
CA GLY A 65 -9.89 -0.30 -14.97
C GLY A 65 -11.00 -1.23 -14.51
N GLU A 66 -10.85 -2.51 -14.83
CA GLU A 66 -11.83 -3.54 -14.55
C GLU A 66 -11.22 -4.81 -13.96
N ILE A 67 -12.02 -5.50 -13.14
CA ILE A 67 -11.64 -6.81 -12.60
C ILE A 67 -12.01 -7.90 -13.60
N VAL A 68 -11.01 -8.64 -14.07
CA VAL A 68 -11.17 -9.73 -15.03
C VAL A 68 -11.04 -11.06 -14.31
N ALA A 69 -12.07 -11.91 -14.43
CA ALA A 69 -12.07 -13.25 -13.86
C ALA A 69 -11.31 -14.25 -14.74
N ALA A 70 -10.49 -15.10 -14.13
CA ALA A 70 -9.70 -16.11 -14.83
C ALA A 70 -9.59 -17.41 -14.01
N PRO A 71 -9.53 -18.58 -14.68
CA PRO A 71 -9.27 -19.85 -14.02
C PRO A 71 -7.86 -19.89 -13.44
N SER A 72 -7.73 -20.46 -12.25
CA SER A 72 -6.48 -20.60 -11.50
C SER A 72 -6.54 -21.82 -10.58
N HIS A 73 -5.49 -22.07 -9.81
CA HIS A 73 -5.43 -23.14 -8.82
C HIS A 73 -5.19 -22.61 -7.41
N ASP A 74 -5.94 -23.12 -6.46
CA ASP A 74 -5.70 -22.87 -5.04
C ASP A 74 -4.50 -23.70 -4.51
N ARG A 75 -4.15 -23.51 -3.23
CA ARG A 75 -3.03 -24.22 -2.59
C ARG A 75 -3.16 -25.75 -2.58
N LEU A 76 -4.36 -26.29 -2.72
CA LEU A 76 -4.62 -27.73 -2.75
C LEU A 76 -4.59 -28.29 -4.19
N GLY A 77 -4.31 -27.45 -5.18
CA GLY A 77 -4.33 -27.83 -6.59
C GLY A 77 -5.74 -28.01 -7.13
N ARG A 78 -6.75 -27.40 -6.50
CA ARG A 78 -8.13 -27.41 -7.01
C ARG A 78 -8.32 -26.21 -7.94
N GLU A 79 -9.06 -26.41 -9.02
CA GLU A 79 -9.46 -25.32 -9.90
C GLU A 79 -10.38 -24.35 -9.16
N VAL A 80 -10.08 -23.06 -9.27
CA VAL A 80 -10.83 -21.96 -8.69
C VAL A 80 -10.87 -20.80 -9.68
N ILE A 81 -11.91 -19.97 -9.60
CA ILE A 81 -11.92 -18.69 -10.31
C ILE A 81 -11.28 -17.64 -9.39
N ARG A 82 -10.29 -16.95 -9.94
CA ARG A 82 -9.63 -15.80 -9.35
C ARG A 82 -9.72 -14.64 -10.32
N SER A 83 -9.09 -13.53 -9.98
CA SER A 83 -9.15 -12.34 -10.82
C SER A 83 -7.85 -11.56 -10.78
N PHE A 84 -7.62 -10.79 -11.83
CA PHE A 84 -6.63 -9.73 -11.91
C PHE A 84 -7.35 -8.44 -12.32
N ALA A 85 -6.68 -7.29 -12.24
CA ALA A 85 -7.21 -6.04 -12.76
C ALA A 85 -6.56 -5.71 -14.11
N LEU A 86 -7.35 -5.31 -15.10
CA LEU A 86 -6.87 -4.70 -16.34
C LEU A 86 -7.10 -3.20 -16.21
N LEU A 87 -6.03 -2.41 -16.27
CA LEU A 87 -6.07 -0.96 -16.04
C LEU A 87 -6.72 -0.23 -17.22
N GLU A 88 -7.17 1.00 -16.99
CA GLU A 88 -7.90 1.81 -17.98
C GLU A 88 -7.11 2.08 -19.27
N ASP A 89 -5.77 2.04 -19.21
CA ASP A 89 -4.91 2.15 -20.39
C ASP A 89 -5.04 0.95 -21.37
N GLY A 90 -5.71 -0.13 -20.95
CA GLY A 90 -5.94 -1.35 -21.73
C GLY A 90 -4.69 -2.18 -22.04
N THR A 91 -3.53 -1.79 -21.51
CA THR A 91 -2.24 -2.43 -21.81
C THR A 91 -1.47 -2.83 -20.55
N THR A 92 -1.90 -2.40 -19.38
CA THR A 92 -1.31 -2.76 -18.09
C THR A 92 -2.29 -3.60 -17.28
N ALA A 93 -1.81 -4.72 -16.74
CA ALA A 93 -2.58 -5.53 -15.79
C ALA A 93 -1.90 -5.55 -14.42
N LEU A 94 -2.70 -5.53 -13.35
CA LEU A 94 -2.26 -5.74 -11.98
C LEU A 94 -2.67 -7.14 -11.52
N VAL A 95 -1.69 -7.96 -11.16
CA VAL A 95 -1.88 -9.29 -10.60
C VAL A 95 -1.43 -9.27 -9.15
N GLU A 96 -2.35 -9.51 -8.23
CA GLU A 96 -2.05 -9.63 -6.80
C GLU A 96 -1.97 -11.10 -6.40
N ALA A 97 -0.79 -11.51 -5.94
CA ALA A 97 -0.61 -12.83 -5.35
C ALA A 97 -1.10 -12.82 -3.91
N SER A 98 -1.91 -13.82 -3.56
CA SER A 98 -2.29 -14.09 -2.18
C SER A 98 -2.15 -15.57 -1.91
N SER A 99 -1.10 -15.91 -1.16
CA SER A 99 -0.82 -17.27 -0.74
C SER A 99 -1.93 -17.85 0.12
N ALA A 100 -2.79 -17.03 0.74
CA ALA A 100 -3.91 -17.51 1.53
C ALA A 100 -4.96 -18.27 0.70
N VAL A 101 -5.08 -17.94 -0.59
CA VAL A 101 -6.21 -18.36 -1.43
C VAL A 101 -5.80 -18.91 -2.80
N THR A 102 -4.59 -18.61 -3.27
CA THR A 102 -4.07 -19.01 -4.58
C THR A 102 -2.72 -19.72 -4.39
N SER A 103 -2.47 -20.77 -5.16
CA SER A 103 -1.14 -21.39 -5.20
C SER A 103 -0.17 -20.53 -6.00
N SER A 104 1.14 -20.67 -5.78
CA SER A 104 2.16 -20.03 -6.63
C SER A 104 1.92 -20.35 -8.12
N TYR A 105 1.62 -21.62 -8.44
CA TYR A 105 1.26 -22.01 -9.80
C TYR A 105 0.03 -21.26 -10.33
N GLY A 106 -1.00 -21.15 -9.50
CA GLY A 106 -2.20 -20.37 -9.79
C GLY A 106 -1.91 -18.88 -10.05
N THR A 107 -0.96 -18.27 -9.35
CA THR A 107 -0.50 -16.91 -9.64
C THR A 107 0.09 -16.83 -11.06
N GLY A 108 0.92 -17.78 -11.46
CA GLY A 108 1.47 -17.82 -12.84
C GLY A 108 0.38 -18.01 -13.91
N GLN A 109 -0.69 -18.73 -13.59
CA GLN A 109 -1.86 -18.82 -14.47
C GLN A 109 -2.57 -17.47 -14.61
N LEU A 110 -2.68 -16.67 -13.53
CA LEU A 110 -3.25 -15.33 -13.59
C LEU A 110 -2.37 -14.36 -14.39
N ILE A 111 -1.05 -14.41 -14.22
CA ILE A 111 -0.09 -13.65 -15.03
C ILE A 111 -0.28 -14.01 -16.52
N SER A 112 -0.38 -15.29 -16.82
CA SER A 112 -0.58 -15.75 -18.20
C SER A 112 -1.94 -15.34 -18.76
N ALA A 113 -3.00 -15.35 -17.95
CA ALA A 113 -4.32 -14.89 -18.35
C ALA A 113 -4.36 -13.37 -18.60
N ALA A 114 -3.61 -12.59 -17.83
CA ALA A 114 -3.45 -11.16 -18.06
C ALA A 114 -2.73 -10.88 -19.39
N ALA A 115 -1.69 -11.64 -19.71
CA ALA A 115 -1.03 -11.57 -21.02
C ALA A 115 -2.00 -11.95 -22.17
N ASP A 116 -2.78 -13.02 -22.01
CA ASP A 116 -3.79 -13.44 -23.01
C ASP A 116 -4.88 -12.38 -23.21
N ALA A 117 -5.18 -11.58 -22.18
CA ALA A 117 -6.11 -10.46 -22.25
C ALA A 117 -5.55 -9.22 -22.96
N GLY A 118 -4.29 -9.28 -23.43
CA GLY A 118 -3.65 -8.22 -24.21
C GLY A 118 -2.77 -7.27 -23.40
N ALA A 119 -2.50 -7.56 -22.12
CA ALA A 119 -1.60 -6.75 -21.32
C ALA A 119 -0.17 -6.82 -21.89
N ALA A 120 0.39 -5.66 -22.23
CA ALA A 120 1.79 -5.49 -22.60
C ALA A 120 2.71 -5.35 -21.37
N VAL A 121 2.16 -4.89 -20.25
CA VAL A 121 2.85 -4.79 -18.96
C VAL A 121 2.01 -5.48 -17.88
N ILE A 122 2.65 -6.31 -17.07
CA ILE A 122 2.04 -6.92 -15.89
C ILE A 122 2.77 -6.42 -14.65
N LEU A 123 2.04 -5.71 -13.80
CA LEU A 123 2.45 -5.36 -12.45
C LEU A 123 2.08 -6.53 -11.54
N LEU A 124 3.08 -7.23 -11.01
CA LEU A 124 2.90 -8.28 -10.03
C LEU A 124 3.09 -7.68 -8.64
N ALA A 125 2.06 -7.77 -7.81
CA ALA A 125 2.14 -7.59 -6.37
C ALA A 125 2.35 -8.98 -5.72
N PRO A 126 3.60 -9.39 -5.41
CA PRO A 126 3.90 -10.72 -4.91
C PRO A 126 3.46 -10.91 -3.46
N ASP A 127 3.29 -12.18 -3.07
CA ASP A 127 3.07 -12.56 -1.68
C ASP A 127 4.44 -12.85 -1.04
N GLU A 128 4.75 -12.21 0.10
CA GLU A 128 6.05 -12.33 0.79
C GLU A 128 6.41 -13.78 1.16
N SER A 129 5.41 -14.67 1.28
CA SER A 129 5.62 -16.09 1.60
C SER A 129 5.81 -16.99 0.39
N ASP A 130 5.64 -16.46 -0.83
CA ASP A 130 5.83 -17.19 -2.09
C ASP A 130 7.18 -16.86 -2.73
N SER A 131 7.89 -17.87 -3.20
CA SER A 131 9.12 -17.69 -3.99
C SER A 131 8.86 -17.35 -5.45
N GLY A 132 7.63 -17.55 -5.94
CA GLY A 132 7.29 -17.39 -7.35
C GLY A 132 7.68 -18.57 -8.23
N ALA A 133 8.37 -19.59 -7.69
CA ALA A 133 8.83 -20.74 -8.48
C ALA A 133 7.68 -21.51 -9.16
N GLY A 134 6.54 -21.64 -8.46
CA GLY A 134 5.35 -22.26 -9.06
C GLY A 134 4.76 -21.42 -10.18
N ALA A 135 4.73 -20.10 -10.00
CA ALA A 135 4.25 -19.15 -11.00
C ALA A 135 5.10 -19.18 -12.27
N LEU A 136 6.43 -19.15 -12.12
CA LEU A 136 7.38 -19.28 -13.22
C LEU A 136 7.21 -20.62 -13.96
N ARG A 137 6.97 -21.72 -13.23
CA ARG A 137 6.67 -23.02 -13.86
C ARG A 137 5.39 -22.97 -14.71
N ALA A 138 4.31 -22.37 -14.19
CA ALA A 138 3.06 -22.23 -14.93
C ALA A 138 3.23 -21.40 -16.21
N ILE A 139 3.99 -20.31 -16.13
CA ILE A 139 4.32 -19.45 -17.27
C ILE A 139 5.13 -20.22 -18.32
N ALA A 140 6.17 -20.96 -17.89
CA ALA A 140 7.01 -21.74 -18.78
C ALA A 140 6.24 -22.86 -19.50
N GLU A 141 5.35 -23.56 -18.78
CA GLU A 141 4.47 -24.60 -19.36
C GLU A 141 3.53 -24.05 -20.45
N ARG A 142 3.22 -22.74 -20.44
CA ARG A 142 2.45 -22.05 -21.48
C ARG A 142 3.30 -21.44 -22.60
N GLY A 143 4.61 -21.65 -22.59
CA GLY A 143 5.53 -21.12 -23.61
C GLY A 143 6.11 -19.74 -23.30
N GLY A 144 5.96 -19.24 -22.07
CA GLY A 144 6.50 -17.95 -21.64
C GLY A 144 5.56 -16.77 -21.88
N LEU A 145 6.06 -15.56 -21.63
CA LEU A 145 5.30 -14.30 -21.74
C LEU A 145 5.52 -13.54 -23.06
N GLY A 146 6.39 -14.05 -23.96
CA GLY A 146 6.75 -13.34 -25.19
C GLY A 146 7.33 -11.96 -24.90
N ASP A 147 6.75 -10.92 -25.51
CA ASP A 147 7.17 -9.51 -25.36
C ASP A 147 6.53 -8.80 -24.15
N VAL A 148 5.68 -9.49 -23.37
CA VAL A 148 5.00 -8.89 -22.21
C VAL A 148 6.02 -8.61 -21.10
N LYS A 149 6.08 -7.36 -20.65
CA LYS A 149 6.97 -6.93 -19.57
C LYS A 149 6.37 -7.28 -18.21
N LEU A 150 7.06 -8.11 -17.45
CA LEU A 150 6.72 -8.37 -16.05
C LEU A 150 7.49 -7.39 -15.12
N VAL A 151 6.76 -6.69 -14.27
CA VAL A 151 7.29 -5.77 -13.25
C VAL A 151 6.85 -6.28 -11.88
N VAL A 152 7.78 -6.60 -11.00
CA VAL A 152 7.49 -7.13 -9.67
C VAL A 152 7.68 -6.04 -8.62
N LEU A 153 6.62 -5.73 -7.88
CA LEU A 153 6.58 -4.73 -6.82
C LEU A 153 7.04 -5.34 -5.50
N CYS A 154 8.33 -5.36 -5.22
CA CYS A 154 8.89 -6.04 -4.04
C CYS A 154 9.84 -5.15 -3.23
N HIS A 155 10.01 -5.47 -1.95
CA HIS A 155 11.04 -4.86 -1.12
C HIS A 155 12.39 -5.60 -1.28
N GLN A 156 13.51 -4.90 -1.03
CA GLN A 156 14.88 -5.31 -1.39
C GLN A 156 15.38 -6.63 -0.76
N ASP A 157 14.63 -7.23 0.17
CA ASP A 157 15.02 -8.47 0.87
C ASP A 157 14.08 -9.68 0.63
N VAL A 158 13.15 -9.60 -0.34
CA VAL A 158 12.22 -10.72 -0.59
C VAL A 158 12.19 -11.13 -2.05
N ARG A 159 12.96 -12.18 -2.36
CA ARG A 159 12.71 -13.17 -3.42
C ARG A 159 12.46 -12.65 -4.85
N GLY A 160 12.90 -11.43 -5.15
CA GLY A 160 12.93 -10.89 -6.51
C GLY A 160 13.92 -11.62 -7.41
N ASP A 161 14.94 -12.29 -6.86
CA ASP A 161 16.02 -12.91 -7.64
C ASP A 161 15.53 -13.93 -8.67
N LEU A 162 14.53 -14.76 -8.32
CA LEU A 162 13.96 -15.73 -9.27
C LEU A 162 13.23 -15.02 -10.41
N TRP A 163 12.49 -13.96 -10.09
CA TRP A 163 11.80 -13.16 -11.09
C TRP A 163 12.77 -12.42 -11.99
N ALA A 164 13.81 -11.82 -11.42
CA ALA A 164 14.86 -11.12 -12.14
C ALA A 164 15.69 -12.05 -13.04
N ALA A 165 15.98 -13.27 -12.58
CA ALA A 165 16.66 -14.29 -13.38
C ALA A 165 15.86 -14.67 -14.63
N GLU A 166 14.53 -14.58 -14.57
CA GLU A 166 13.61 -14.80 -15.69
C GLU A 166 13.27 -13.50 -16.45
N GLY A 167 14.03 -12.43 -16.22
CA GLY A 167 13.93 -11.18 -16.98
C GLY A 167 12.88 -10.19 -16.49
N ALA A 168 12.25 -10.41 -15.33
CA ALA A 168 11.33 -9.43 -14.75
C ALA A 168 12.08 -8.20 -14.24
N ALA A 169 11.47 -7.02 -14.40
CA ALA A 169 11.94 -5.80 -13.76
C ALA A 169 11.52 -5.81 -12.28
N LEU A 170 12.41 -5.41 -11.38
CA LEU A 170 12.11 -5.26 -9.96
C LEU A 170 11.96 -3.79 -9.61
N GLU A 171 10.85 -3.44 -8.98
CA GLU A 171 10.57 -2.08 -8.52
C GLU A 171 10.27 -2.10 -7.02
N SER A 172 10.67 -1.04 -6.31
CA SER A 172 10.31 -0.86 -4.90
C SER A 172 8.81 -0.68 -4.78
N GLY A 173 8.10 -1.68 -4.26
CA GLY A 173 6.63 -1.65 -4.16
C GLY A 173 6.11 -0.42 -3.43
N SER A 174 6.67 -0.12 -2.26
CA SER A 174 6.37 1.08 -1.47
C SER A 174 6.55 2.38 -2.27
N SER A 175 7.72 2.57 -2.90
CA SER A 175 8.00 3.80 -3.65
C SER A 175 7.09 3.92 -4.88
N TRP A 176 6.97 2.84 -5.65
CA TRP A 176 6.18 2.78 -6.87
C TRP A 176 4.71 3.10 -6.58
N ILE A 177 4.15 2.53 -5.51
CA ILE A 177 2.76 2.76 -5.11
C ILE A 177 2.54 4.22 -4.69
N LEU A 178 3.44 4.80 -3.88
CA LEU A 178 3.32 6.20 -3.49
C LEU A 178 3.37 7.15 -4.70
N ASP A 179 4.21 6.83 -5.68
CA ASP A 179 4.30 7.60 -6.93
C ASP A 179 3.01 7.46 -7.76
N ALA A 180 2.48 6.24 -7.90
CA ALA A 180 1.21 5.99 -8.58
C ALA A 180 0.01 6.67 -7.92
N LEU A 181 0.06 6.86 -6.59
CA LEU A 181 -0.98 7.55 -5.80
C LEU A 181 -0.81 9.07 -5.76
N ALA A 182 0.18 9.61 -6.49
CA ALA A 182 0.59 11.02 -6.44
C ALA A 182 0.81 11.53 -5.00
N PHE A 183 1.30 10.66 -4.12
CA PHE A 183 1.44 10.93 -2.68
C PHE A 183 2.21 12.22 -2.41
N ASP A 184 3.30 12.40 -3.16
CA ASP A 184 4.24 13.52 -3.03
C ASP A 184 3.59 14.90 -3.28
N GLU A 185 2.70 15.00 -4.25
CA GLU A 185 1.95 16.23 -4.54
C GLU A 185 0.94 16.51 -3.43
N ARG A 186 0.17 15.48 -3.08
CA ARG A 186 -0.88 15.53 -2.05
C ARG A 186 -0.30 15.89 -0.68
N MET A 187 0.85 15.31 -0.33
CA MET A 187 1.58 15.58 0.91
C MET A 187 2.02 17.04 0.99
N ARG A 188 2.58 17.61 -0.09
CA ARG A 188 3.02 19.02 -0.11
C ARG A 188 1.84 20.01 -0.05
N ALA A 189 0.67 19.60 -0.55
CA ALA A 189 -0.56 20.36 -0.44
C ALA A 189 -1.21 20.27 0.96
N ALA A 190 -0.91 19.22 1.72
CA ALA A 190 -1.45 19.00 3.06
C ALA A 190 -0.75 19.85 4.13
N ARG A 191 -1.39 20.00 5.30
CA ARG A 191 -0.74 20.59 6.49
C ARG A 191 0.07 19.59 7.31
N ALA A 192 -0.32 18.31 7.23
CA ALA A 192 0.28 17.19 7.94
C ALA A 192 -0.13 15.89 7.25
N VAL A 193 0.62 14.82 7.52
CA VAL A 193 0.28 13.45 7.12
C VAL A 193 -0.04 12.63 8.36
N VAL A 194 -1.11 11.83 8.28
CA VAL A 194 -1.43 10.80 9.27
C VAL A 194 -1.30 9.44 8.58
N THR A 195 -0.38 8.62 9.07
CA THR A 195 -0.19 7.24 8.62
C THR A 195 -0.60 6.23 9.69
N GLY A 196 -0.46 4.95 9.41
CA GLY A 196 -0.83 3.89 10.33
C GLY A 196 -0.53 2.50 9.77
N GLU A 197 -0.23 1.58 10.66
CA GLU A 197 -0.13 0.15 10.39
C GLU A 197 -0.36 -0.62 11.70
N LEU A 198 -0.47 -1.95 11.62
CA LEU A 198 -0.73 -2.77 12.81
C LEU A 198 0.41 -2.69 13.84
N SER A 199 1.66 -2.66 13.41
CA SER A 199 2.82 -2.70 14.29
C SER A 199 3.92 -1.82 13.74
N LEU A 200 4.10 -0.64 14.33
CA LEU A 200 5.14 0.30 13.95
C LEU A 200 6.44 -0.03 14.70
N GLY A 201 7.36 -0.72 14.02
CA GLY A 201 8.64 -1.17 14.56
C GLY A 201 9.82 -0.81 13.66
N PHE A 202 11.03 -1.30 13.98
CA PHE A 202 12.22 -1.04 13.15
C PHE A 202 12.10 -1.68 11.78
N GLU A 203 11.39 -2.82 11.69
CA GLU A 203 11.04 -3.51 10.44
C GLU A 203 10.20 -2.64 9.49
N THR A 204 9.53 -1.61 10.00
CA THR A 204 8.82 -0.63 9.19
C THR A 204 9.79 0.28 8.44
N LEU A 205 10.86 0.67 9.12
CA LEU A 205 11.83 1.61 8.60
C LEU A 205 12.71 0.97 7.52
N GLU A 206 12.76 -0.37 7.50
CA GLU A 206 13.38 -1.19 6.48
C GLU A 206 12.44 -1.33 5.26
N GLY A 207 12.15 -0.17 4.65
CA GLY A 207 11.49 0.05 3.36
C GLY A 207 10.08 -0.52 3.15
N ARG A 208 9.31 -0.65 4.23
CA ARG A 208 7.85 -0.66 4.14
C ARG A 208 7.31 0.74 3.83
N VAL A 209 6.08 0.81 3.35
CA VAL A 209 5.47 2.06 2.88
C VAL A 209 5.38 3.11 3.98
N VAL A 210 5.16 2.72 5.24
CA VAL A 210 5.14 3.68 6.36
C VAL A 210 6.53 4.27 6.62
N GLY A 211 7.60 3.48 6.46
CA GLY A 211 8.98 3.97 6.52
C GLY A 211 9.30 4.93 5.38
N GLU A 212 8.88 4.57 4.16
CA GLU A 212 9.04 5.40 2.96
C GLU A 212 8.26 6.73 3.08
N ILE A 213 7.01 6.68 3.56
CA ILE A 213 6.21 7.88 3.92
C ILE A 213 6.99 8.75 4.90
N GLY A 214 7.53 8.14 5.96
CA GLY A 214 8.37 8.81 6.96
C GLY A 214 9.59 9.51 6.39
N GLN A 215 10.26 8.88 5.43
CA GLN A 215 11.40 9.47 4.74
C GLN A 215 10.98 10.66 3.87
N ARG A 216 9.92 10.51 3.07
CA ARG A 216 9.42 11.54 2.14
C ARG A 216 8.86 12.77 2.88
N THR A 217 8.09 12.57 3.94
CA THR A 217 7.54 13.67 4.77
C THR A 217 8.65 14.46 5.44
N ARG A 218 9.63 13.77 6.04
CA ARG A 218 10.81 14.40 6.63
C ARG A 218 11.59 15.22 5.61
N GLN A 219 11.84 14.68 4.41
CA GLN A 219 12.57 15.39 3.35
C GLN A 219 11.82 16.63 2.86
N ALA A 220 10.48 16.57 2.84
CA ALA A 220 9.63 17.70 2.45
C ALA A 220 9.36 18.70 3.59
N GLY A 221 9.75 18.38 4.83
CA GLY A 221 9.43 19.20 6.01
C GLY A 221 7.94 19.21 6.36
N VAL A 222 7.20 18.15 6.00
CA VAL A 222 5.77 18.00 6.31
C VAL A 222 5.62 17.17 7.58
N PRO A 223 4.87 17.64 8.61
CA PRO A 223 4.68 16.88 9.85
C PRO A 223 4.05 15.51 9.61
N LEU A 224 4.58 14.48 10.27
CA LEU A 224 4.05 13.12 10.24
C LEU A 224 3.55 12.69 11.62
N HIS A 225 2.36 12.11 11.64
CA HIS A 225 1.74 11.48 12.81
C HIS A 225 1.31 10.05 12.47
N ALA A 226 1.14 9.20 13.48
CA ALA A 226 0.71 7.82 13.28
C ALA A 226 -0.37 7.37 14.25
N VAL A 227 -1.33 6.60 13.74
CA VAL A 227 -2.28 5.81 14.52
C VAL A 227 -2.04 4.34 14.19
N VAL A 228 -1.55 3.57 15.16
CA VAL A 228 -1.00 2.23 14.94
C VAL A 228 -1.62 1.21 15.88
N GLY A 229 -1.62 -0.07 15.52
CA GLY A 229 -2.06 -1.11 16.46
C GLY A 229 -1.13 -1.26 17.66
N ARG A 230 0.18 -1.09 17.43
CA ARG A 230 1.22 -1.13 18.47
C ARG A 230 2.43 -0.31 18.06
N ALA A 231 2.92 0.53 18.95
CA ALA A 231 4.12 1.33 18.77
C ALA A 231 5.32 0.65 19.44
N LYS A 232 6.20 0.07 18.62
CA LYS A 232 7.44 -0.58 19.07
C LYS A 232 8.69 0.28 18.86
N LEU A 233 8.59 1.34 18.06
CA LEU A 233 9.69 2.30 17.88
C LEU A 233 10.01 3.03 19.18
N ASP A 234 11.29 2.98 19.57
CA ASP A 234 11.86 3.82 20.60
C ASP A 234 12.01 5.28 20.12
N LEU A 235 12.55 6.14 20.97
CA LEU A 235 12.74 7.56 20.62
C LEU A 235 13.70 7.75 19.43
N PHE A 236 14.68 6.86 19.26
CA PHE A 236 15.60 6.93 18.13
C PHE A 236 14.88 6.57 16.83
N GLY A 237 14.12 5.48 16.83
CA GLY A 237 13.26 5.05 15.73
C GLY A 237 12.32 6.14 15.25
N ARG A 238 11.59 6.76 16.17
CA ARG A 238 10.67 7.87 15.87
C ARG A 238 11.37 9.07 15.24
N ARG A 239 12.58 9.38 15.71
CA ARG A 239 13.39 10.48 15.17
C ARG A 239 13.93 10.23 13.78
N MET A 240 14.06 8.97 13.33
CA MET A 240 14.53 8.68 11.96
C MET A 240 13.52 9.16 10.90
N ILE A 241 12.23 9.07 11.20
CA ILE A 241 11.13 9.51 10.30
C ILE A 241 10.40 10.77 10.80
N ASP A 242 11.01 11.50 11.74
CA ASP A 242 10.47 12.73 12.34
C ASP A 242 8.99 12.64 12.80
N LEU A 243 8.67 11.52 13.44
CA LEU A 243 7.30 11.20 13.86
C LEU A 243 6.91 12.00 15.10
N GLN A 244 5.93 12.90 14.95
CA GLN A 244 5.55 13.87 15.99
C GLN A 244 4.64 13.26 17.05
N ARG A 245 3.57 12.58 16.62
CA ARG A 245 2.57 11.95 17.51
C ARG A 245 2.31 10.52 17.12
N VAL A 246 2.12 9.67 18.11
CA VAL A 246 1.81 8.24 17.95
C VAL A 246 0.71 7.87 18.91
N PHE A 247 -0.35 7.28 18.38
CA PHE A 247 -1.47 6.73 19.15
C PHE A 247 -1.56 5.23 18.90
N GLU A 248 -1.86 4.47 19.94
CA GLU A 248 -2.16 3.05 19.82
C GLU A 248 -3.69 2.84 19.77
N ALA A 249 -4.16 2.08 18.78
CA ALA A 249 -5.56 1.77 18.57
C ALA A 249 -5.70 0.40 17.90
N THR A 250 -6.47 -0.49 18.49
CA THR A 250 -6.63 -1.89 18.05
C THR A 250 -7.97 -2.16 17.37
N THR A 251 -8.92 -1.24 17.47
CA THR A 251 -10.23 -1.29 16.81
C THR A 251 -10.46 -0.05 15.94
N LEU A 252 -11.36 -0.12 14.95
CA LEU A 252 -11.70 1.06 14.14
C LEU A 252 -12.32 2.20 14.97
N GLU A 253 -13.03 1.88 16.06
CA GLU A 253 -13.58 2.86 17.00
C GLU A 253 -12.47 3.58 17.77
N GLU A 254 -11.45 2.85 18.22
CA GLU A 254 -10.26 3.42 18.85
C GLU A 254 -9.44 4.26 17.86
N VAL A 255 -9.33 3.82 16.60
CA VAL A 255 -8.63 4.57 15.54
C VAL A 255 -9.33 5.91 15.30
N GLU A 256 -10.65 5.92 15.25
CA GLU A 256 -11.47 7.12 15.09
C GLU A 256 -11.31 8.08 16.29
N ALA A 257 -11.39 7.56 17.53
CA ALA A 257 -11.21 8.35 18.74
C ALA A 257 -9.80 8.94 18.87
N ALA A 258 -8.75 8.16 18.56
CA ALA A 258 -7.37 8.63 18.55
C ALA A 258 -7.16 9.75 17.51
N SER A 259 -7.80 9.62 16.35
CA SER A 259 -7.71 10.60 15.27
C SER A 259 -8.50 11.88 15.58
N GLU A 260 -9.60 11.78 16.32
CA GLU A 260 -10.32 12.93 16.87
C GLU A 260 -9.46 13.69 17.89
N GLN A 261 -8.78 12.98 18.79
CA GLN A 261 -7.82 13.60 19.70
C GLN A 261 -6.70 14.31 18.92
N LEU A 262 -6.05 13.63 17.97
CA LEU A 262 -5.01 14.23 17.13
C LEU A 262 -5.54 15.46 16.38
N GLY A 263 -6.75 15.39 15.83
CA GLY A 263 -7.38 16.49 15.11
C GLY A 263 -7.52 17.74 15.98
N ALA A 264 -7.93 17.57 17.25
CA ALA A 264 -8.00 18.66 18.22
C ALA A 264 -6.62 19.26 18.54
N GLU A 265 -5.57 18.42 18.66
CA GLU A 265 -4.21 18.92 18.86
C GLU A 265 -3.69 19.73 17.68
N LEU A 266 -3.98 19.29 16.46
CA LEU A 266 -3.61 20.01 15.24
C LEU A 266 -4.44 21.29 15.05
N ALA A 267 -5.69 21.35 15.51
CA ALA A 267 -6.50 22.57 15.49
C ALA A 267 -5.93 23.65 16.42
N ASP A 268 -5.40 23.23 17.58
CA ASP A 268 -4.79 24.10 18.58
C ASP A 268 -3.32 24.47 18.27
N GLY A 269 -2.71 23.89 17.23
CA GLY A 269 -1.27 24.05 16.93
C GLY A 269 -0.34 23.37 17.93
N ARG A 270 -0.82 22.34 18.65
CA ARG A 270 -0.05 21.52 19.61
C ARG A 270 0.56 20.27 18.96
N ALA A 271 0.17 19.98 17.74
CA ALA A 271 0.68 18.90 16.90
C ALA A 271 1.05 19.47 15.53
#